data_AF-A0AAV8BD05-F1
#
_entry.id   AF-A0AAV8BD05-F1
#
_cell.length_a   1.000
_cell.length_b   1.000
_cell.length_c   1.000
_cell.angle_alpha   90.00
_cell.angle_beta   90.00
_cell.angle_gamma   90.00
#
_symmetry.space_group_name_H-M   'P 1'
#
loop_
_entity.id
_entity.type
_entity.pdbx_description
1 polymer ?
#
loop_
_entity_poly.entity_id
_entity_poly.type
_entity_poly.pdbx_seq_one_letter_code
_entity_poly.pdbx_strand_id
1 'polypeptide(L)'
;MMMNPTTSNPPISTQNIGHIAQIIGPVLDIVFPPGKMPYIYNALVVKGRGTIGQGINVTCEVQQLLGNNRVRAVAMSATDGLTRGMEVIDTGAALSVPVGGSTLGRIFTFLVSLLII
;
A
#
# COMPACT_ATOMS: atom_id res chain seq x y z
N MET A 1 -9.36 47.07 2.67
CA MET A 1 -10.12 45.84 2.39
C MET A 1 -9.11 44.72 2.22
N MET A 2 -9.13 43.75 3.14
CA MET A 2 -8.14 42.67 3.27
C MET A 2 -8.22 41.68 2.10
N MET A 3 -7.08 41.30 1.55
CA MET A 3 -6.94 40.12 0.67
C MET A 3 -5.79 39.29 1.25
N ASN A 4 -6.12 38.28 2.05
CA ASN A 4 -5.14 37.29 2.50
C ASN A 4 -4.78 36.37 1.32
N PRO A 5 -3.50 36.10 1.05
CA PRO A 5 -3.11 35.03 0.13
C PRO A 5 -3.38 33.67 0.81
N THR A 6 -4.37 32.95 0.32
CA THR A 6 -4.65 31.57 0.73
C THR A 6 -3.57 30.66 0.13
N THR A 7 -2.44 30.53 0.82
CA THR A 7 -1.50 29.43 0.55
C THR A 7 -2.14 28.15 1.08
N SER A 8 -3.00 27.53 0.27
CA SER A 8 -3.42 26.14 0.51
C SER A 8 -2.23 25.25 0.16
N ASN A 9 -1.30 25.10 1.09
CA ASN A 9 -0.43 23.91 1.08
C ASN A 9 -1.37 22.70 0.95
N PRO A 10 -1.18 21.80 -0.03
CA PRO A 10 -1.85 20.52 0.04
C PRO A 10 -1.54 19.94 1.42
N PRO A 11 -2.51 19.34 2.13
CA PRO A 11 -2.22 18.71 3.41
C PRO A 11 -1.05 17.78 3.16
N ILE A 12 0.08 18.02 3.85
CA ILE A 12 1.21 17.11 3.84
C ILE A 12 0.62 15.84 4.43
N SER A 13 0.14 14.92 3.58
CA SER A 13 -0.46 13.69 4.02
C SER A 13 0.67 12.96 4.73
N THR A 14 0.70 13.04 6.06
CA THR A 14 1.64 12.30 6.88
C THR A 14 1.37 10.85 6.57
N GLN A 15 2.14 10.30 5.63
CA GLN A 15 1.98 8.95 5.14
C GLN A 15 2.08 8.03 6.35
N ASN A 16 1.10 7.16 6.52
CA ASN A 16 1.10 6.23 7.63
C ASN A 16 2.09 5.10 7.31
N ILE A 17 3.24 5.11 7.97
CA ILE A 17 4.35 4.20 7.69
C ILE A 17 4.43 3.14 8.78
N GLY A 18 4.42 1.88 8.36
CA GLY A 18 4.71 0.70 9.18
C GLY A 18 5.95 -0.05 8.67
N HIS A 19 6.29 -1.14 9.35
CA HIS A 19 7.44 -1.98 9.01
C HIS A 19 7.06 -3.45 8.96
N ILE A 20 7.65 -4.20 8.02
CA ILE A 20 7.45 -5.65 7.92
C ILE A 20 8.09 -6.33 9.13
N ALA A 21 7.28 -7.03 9.94
CA ALA A 21 7.77 -7.86 11.04
C ALA A 21 8.05 -9.30 10.59
N GLN A 22 7.20 -9.85 9.73
CA GLN A 22 7.31 -11.24 9.27
C GLN A 22 6.74 -11.41 7.86
N ILE A 23 7.29 -12.38 7.13
CA ILE A 23 6.89 -12.77 5.78
C ILE A 23 6.72 -14.30 5.79
N ILE A 24 5.53 -14.80 5.44
CA ILE A 24 5.21 -16.22 5.30
C ILE A 24 4.50 -16.40 3.96
N GLY A 25 5.26 -16.79 2.93
CA GLY A 25 4.74 -16.85 1.56
C GLY A 25 4.13 -15.48 1.16
N PRO A 26 2.87 -15.44 0.69
CA PRO A 26 2.20 -14.19 0.33
C PRO A 26 1.66 -13.40 1.53
N VAL A 27 1.79 -13.92 2.77
CA VAL A 27 1.25 -13.28 3.98
C VAL A 27 2.33 -12.47 4.68
N LEU A 28 2.03 -11.21 4.95
CA LEU A 28 2.91 -10.27 5.64
C LEU A 28 2.28 -9.85 6.96
N ASP A 29 3.04 -9.96 8.04
CA ASP A 29 2.67 -9.33 9.31
C ASP A 29 3.45 -8.00 9.41
N ILE A 30 2.72 -6.89 9.54
CA ILE A 30 3.25 -5.53 9.49
C ILE A 30 2.89 -4.80 10.78
N VAL A 31 3.86 -4.07 11.34
CA VAL A 31 3.68 -3.30 12.57
C VAL A 31 3.59 -1.82 12.23
N PHE A 32 2.55 -1.16 12.74
CA PHE A 32 2.33 0.28 12.59
C PHE A 32 2.54 1.00 13.94
N PRO A 33 2.80 2.32 13.92
CA PRO A 33 2.82 3.13 15.13
C PRO A 33 1.47 3.11 15.88
N PRO A 34 1.47 3.29 17.22
CA PRO A 34 0.25 3.43 18.00
C PRO A 34 -0.66 4.54 17.49
N GLY A 35 -1.97 4.28 17.45
CA GLY A 35 -2.98 5.24 16.98
C GLY A 35 -3.04 5.43 15.45
N LYS A 36 -2.20 4.71 14.69
CA LYS A 36 -2.15 4.75 13.22
C LYS A 36 -2.38 3.37 12.61
N MET A 37 -3.27 2.58 13.22
CA MET A 37 -3.59 1.25 12.72
C MET A 37 -4.46 1.36 11.46
N PRO A 38 -4.09 0.74 10.33
CA PRO A 38 -4.93 0.72 9.14
C PRO A 38 -6.19 -0.11 9.36
N TYR A 39 -7.23 0.18 8.58
CA TYR A 39 -8.47 -0.60 8.59
C TYR A 39 -8.30 -1.91 7.81
N ILE A 40 -9.20 -2.87 8.07
CA ILE A 40 -9.34 -4.06 7.23
C ILE A 40 -9.72 -3.60 5.81
N TYR A 41 -9.16 -4.27 4.80
CA TYR A 41 -9.27 -3.97 3.37
C TYR A 41 -8.49 -2.74 2.88
N ASN A 42 -7.78 -2.01 3.75
CA ASN A 42 -6.87 -0.97 3.28
C ASN A 42 -5.74 -1.56 2.43
N ALA A 43 -5.41 -0.84 1.35
CA ALA A 43 -4.25 -1.14 0.54
C ALA A 43 -2.99 -0.61 1.21
N LEU A 44 -1.98 -1.46 1.29
CA LEU A 44 -0.65 -1.17 1.78
C LEU A 44 0.34 -1.28 0.61
N VAL A 45 1.34 -0.41 0.58
CA VAL A 45 2.36 -0.41 -0.47
C VAL A 45 3.73 -0.53 0.17
N VAL A 46 4.43 -1.62 -0.14
CA VAL A 46 5.84 -1.78 0.22
C VAL A 46 6.69 -1.15 -0.87
N LYS A 47 7.44 -0.10 -0.52
CA LYS A 47 8.40 0.53 -1.43
C LYS A 47 9.81 0.22 -0.98
N GLY A 48 10.67 -0.15 -1.92
CA GLY A 48 12.08 -0.40 -1.62
C GLY A 48 12.96 -0.41 -2.86
N ARG A 49 14.26 -0.55 -2.63
CA ARG A 49 15.23 -0.86 -3.67
C ARG A 49 15.65 -2.31 -3.48
N GLY A 50 15.41 -3.15 -4.49
CA GLY A 50 15.91 -4.51 -4.50
C GLY A 50 17.44 -4.55 -4.61
N THR A 51 18.01 -5.73 -4.37
CA THR A 51 19.45 -6.01 -4.40
C THR A 51 20.13 -5.71 -5.75
N ILE A 52 19.35 -5.65 -6.85
CA ILE A 52 19.84 -5.39 -8.22
C ILE A 52 19.40 -4.00 -8.73
N GLY A 53 19.05 -3.07 -7.84
CA GLY A 53 18.62 -1.73 -8.22
C GLY A 53 17.22 -1.65 -8.85
N GLN A 54 16.51 -2.77 -9.01
CA GLN A 54 15.10 -2.76 -9.40
C GLN A 54 14.23 -2.24 -8.24
N GLY A 55 13.33 -1.31 -8.55
CA GLY A 55 12.37 -0.78 -7.58
C GLY A 55 11.40 -1.88 -7.14
N ILE A 56 11.34 -2.14 -5.85
CA ILE A 56 10.32 -3.01 -5.25
C ILE A 56 9.09 -2.15 -5.02
N ASN A 57 7.97 -2.56 -5.62
CA ASN A 57 6.66 -1.97 -5.41
C ASN A 57 5.64 -3.09 -5.29
N VAL A 58 5.44 -3.59 -4.06
CA VAL A 58 4.49 -4.67 -3.79
C VAL A 58 3.27 -4.08 -3.11
N THR A 59 2.10 -4.30 -3.71
CA THR A 59 0.83 -3.92 -3.10
C THR A 59 0.30 -5.08 -2.28
N CYS A 60 -0.16 -4.78 -1.07
CA CYS A 60 -0.76 -5.73 -0.15
C CYS A 60 -2.13 -5.19 0.31
N GLU A 61 -2.97 -6.07 0.82
CA GLU A 61 -4.26 -5.71 1.40
C GLU A 61 -4.35 -6.21 2.84
N VAL A 62 -4.81 -5.35 3.76
CA VAL A 62 -5.04 -5.74 5.15
C VAL A 62 -6.21 -6.71 5.24
N GLN A 63 -5.99 -7.89 5.79
CA GLN A 63 -7.04 -8.91 5.99
C GLN A 63 -7.48 -9.02 7.45
N GLN A 64 -6.57 -8.77 8.40
CA GLN A 64 -6.87 -8.95 9.82
C GLN A 64 -6.04 -8.02 10.70
N LEU A 65 -6.62 -7.56 11.80
CA LEU A 65 -5.92 -6.91 12.90
C LEU A 65 -5.50 -7.97 13.92
N LEU A 66 -4.20 -8.11 14.18
CA LEU A 66 -3.65 -9.14 15.09
C LEU A 66 -3.50 -8.64 16.53
N GLY A 67 -3.73 -7.34 16.79
CA GLY A 67 -3.41 -6.69 18.06
C GLY A 67 -1.93 -6.26 18.15
N ASN A 68 -1.53 -5.61 19.25
CA ASN A 68 -0.17 -5.08 19.46
C ASN A 68 0.35 -4.24 18.27
N ASN A 69 -0.54 -3.41 17.71
CA ASN A 69 -0.28 -2.57 16.54
C ASN A 69 0.19 -3.34 15.29
N ARG A 70 -0.16 -4.62 15.21
CA ARG A 70 0.19 -5.51 14.10
C ARG A 70 -1.03 -5.84 13.26
N VAL A 71 -0.84 -5.86 11.95
CA VAL A 71 -1.83 -6.28 10.97
C VAL A 71 -1.29 -7.42 10.14
N ARG A 72 -2.19 -8.28 9.68
CA ARG A 72 -1.91 -9.30 8.68
C ARG A 72 -2.41 -8.80 7.34
N ALA A 73 -1.50 -8.71 6.39
CA ALA A 73 -1.79 -8.34 5.02
C ALA A 73 -1.42 -9.47 4.06
N VAL A 74 -2.09 -9.52 2.91
CA VAL A 74 -1.79 -10.46 1.83
C VAL A 74 -1.21 -9.67 0.67
N ALA A 75 -0.06 -10.10 0.14
CA ALA A 75 0.54 -9.51 -1.05
C ALA A 75 -0.23 -9.92 -2.32
N MET A 76 -0.41 -8.95 -3.20
CA MET A 76 -1.10 -9.13 -4.49
C MET A 76 -0.10 -9.48 -5.62
N SER A 77 1.20 -9.39 -5.34
CA SER A 77 2.33 -9.75 -6.21
C SER A 77 3.30 -10.69 -5.48
N ALA A 78 4.26 -11.24 -6.22
CA ALA A 78 5.38 -11.96 -5.63
C ALA A 78 6.08 -11.12 -4.54
N THR A 79 6.39 -11.78 -3.42
CA THR A 79 7.07 -11.19 -2.26
C THR A 79 8.60 -11.35 -2.33
N ASP A 80 9.12 -11.70 -3.51
CA ASP A 80 10.56 -11.92 -3.71
C ASP A 80 11.33 -10.62 -3.48
N GLY A 81 12.40 -10.71 -2.71
CA GLY A 81 13.22 -9.56 -2.34
C GLY A 81 12.64 -8.67 -1.23
N LEU A 82 11.45 -9.00 -0.69
CA LEU A 82 10.97 -8.36 0.54
C LEU A 82 11.78 -8.83 1.75
N THR A 83 12.16 -7.89 2.60
CA THR A 83 12.91 -8.16 3.83
C THR A 83 12.21 -7.55 5.04
N ARG A 84 12.48 -8.11 6.21
CA ARG A 84 11.96 -7.56 7.47
C ARG A 84 12.53 -6.16 7.70
N GLY A 85 11.73 -5.28 8.27
CA GLY A 85 12.09 -3.88 8.50
C GLY A 85 11.82 -2.94 7.32
N MET A 86 11.52 -3.46 6.12
CA MET A 86 11.13 -2.60 4.99
C MET A 86 9.89 -1.76 5.33
N GLU A 87 9.90 -0.53 4.82
CA GLU A 87 8.82 0.43 5.01
C GLU A 87 7.58 0.01 4.21
N VAL A 88 6.44 0.11 4.88
CA VAL A 88 5.12 -0.15 4.31
C VAL A 88 4.26 1.08 4.50
N ILE A 89 3.69 1.58 3.40
CA ILE A 89 2.88 2.77 3.39
C ILE A 89 1.41 2.36 3.34
N ASP A 90 0.62 2.77 4.33
CA ASP A 90 -0.84 2.66 4.29
C ASP A 90 -1.43 3.78 3.43
N THR A 91 -2.19 3.38 2.40
CA THR A 91 -2.83 4.31 1.47
C THR A 91 -4.09 4.97 2.07
N GLY A 92 -4.60 4.45 3.18
CA GLY A 92 -5.81 4.95 3.84
C GLY A 92 -7.12 4.57 3.14
N ALA A 93 -7.06 3.85 2.02
CA ALA A 93 -8.22 3.44 1.24
C ALA A 93 -8.08 1.99 0.77
N ALA A 94 -9.20 1.39 0.37
CA ALA A 94 -9.19 0.08 -0.25
C ALA A 94 -8.54 0.10 -1.65
N LEU A 95 -8.13 -1.08 -2.11
CA LEU A 95 -7.69 -1.29 -3.50
C LEU A 95 -8.78 -0.77 -4.46
N SER A 96 -8.40 0.18 -5.31
CA SER A 96 -9.32 0.85 -6.23
C SER A 96 -9.11 0.37 -7.65
N VAL A 97 -10.18 -0.02 -8.36
CA VAL A 97 -10.13 -0.48 -9.76
C VAL A 97 -10.70 0.55 -10.74
N PRO A 98 -10.08 0.81 -11.91
CA PRO A 98 -10.66 1.66 -12.93
C PRO A 98 -11.85 0.94 -13.53
N VAL A 99 -12.93 1.69 -13.73
CA VAL A 99 -14.16 1.24 -14.38
C VAL A 99 -14.57 2.24 -15.44
N GLY A 100 -15.18 1.79 -16.55
CA GLY A 100 -15.73 2.67 -17.59
C GLY A 100 -15.33 2.27 -19.01
N GLY A 101 -15.55 3.15 -19.99
CA GLY A 101 -15.28 2.84 -21.40
C GLY A 101 -13.83 2.45 -21.71
N SER A 102 -12.87 2.93 -20.90
CA SER A 102 -11.45 2.58 -21.01
C SER A 102 -11.14 1.13 -20.66
N THR A 103 -12.06 0.41 -20.00
CA THR A 103 -11.91 -0.99 -19.62
C THR A 103 -12.47 -1.96 -20.65
N LEU A 104 -13.25 -1.47 -21.62
CA LEU A 104 -13.87 -2.32 -22.65
C LEU A 104 -12.79 -2.90 -23.58
N GLY A 105 -12.83 -4.22 -23.79
CA GLY A 105 -11.87 -4.93 -24.66
C GLY A 105 -10.49 -5.18 -24.05
N ARG A 106 -10.30 -4.94 -22.75
CA ARG A 106 -9.02 -5.18 -22.03
C ARG A 106 -9.18 -6.29 -21.00
N ILE A 107 -8.12 -7.09 -20.83
CA ILE A 107 -8.06 -8.13 -19.80
C ILE A 107 -7.44 -7.53 -18.54
N PHE A 108 -8.12 -7.75 -17.40
CA PHE A 108 -7.67 -7.27 -16.10
C PHE A 108 -7.00 -8.40 -15.32
N THR A 109 -5.91 -8.07 -14.64
CA THR A 109 -5.36 -8.94 -13.60
C THR A 109 -5.98 -8.56 -12.25
N PHE A 110 -5.81 -9.42 -11.24
CA PHE A 110 -6.22 -9.12 -9.87
C PHE A 110 -5.55 -7.85 -9.31
N LEU A 111 -4.36 -7.51 -9.82
CA LEU A 111 -3.78 -6.19 -9.62
C LEU A 111 -4.31 -5.20 -10.65
N VAL A 112 -4.59 -4.00 -10.16
CA VAL A 112 -5.18 -2.89 -10.88
C VAL A 112 -4.23 -2.21 -11.88
N SER A 113 -3.42 -3.00 -12.57
CA SER A 113 -2.63 -2.54 -13.69
C SER A 113 -3.35 -2.93 -14.98
N LEU A 114 -3.73 -1.92 -15.76
CA LEU A 114 -4.37 -2.10 -17.06
C LEU A 114 -3.35 -2.71 -18.03
N LEU A 115 -3.50 -3.99 -18.36
CA LEU A 115 -2.68 -4.63 -19.39
C LEU A 115 -3.24 -4.23 -20.77
N ILE A 116 -2.38 -3.69 -21.64
CA ILE A 116 -2.71 -3.38 -23.03
C ILE A 116 -2.24 -4.59 -23.85
N ILE A 117 -3.17 -5.27 -24.52
CA ILE A 117 -2.86 -6.28 -25.55
C ILE A 117 -2.60 -5.62 -26.89
#